data_AF-A0A8H3GED2-F1
#
_entry.id   AF-A0A8H3GED2-F1
#
_cell.length_a   1.000
_cell.length_b   1.000
_cell.length_c   1.000
_cell.angle_alpha   90.00
_cell.angle_beta   90.00
_cell.angle_gamma   90.00
#
_symmetry.space_group_name_H-M   'P 1'
#
loop_
_entity.id
_entity.type
_entity.pdbx_description
1 polymer ?
#
loop_
_entity_poly.entity_id
_entity_poly.type
_entity_poly.pdbx_seq_one_letter_code
_entity_poly.pdbx_strand_id
1 'polypeptide(L)'
;MGFRLAYPDVPPPTIHEIYKKSLRQPIHAYAFFVDLPDLYSRIRGPLDAIDPSISVMDDMAKVIWHVRSKLIATGLHKLSIASIPIPKQRRTIYSGDVGWLVVLGTRFDKAPHVPVSDELTQRVRTIICAKDEPAWWKMRKFSYPHPTLWLQHEENKKPVIEG
;
A
#
# COMPACT_ATOMS: atom_id res chain seq x y z
N MET A 1 2.47 16.64 -9.54
CA MET A 1 2.72 16.27 -8.13
C MET A 1 2.99 14.77 -8.05
N GLY A 2 4.06 14.34 -7.38
CA GLY A 2 4.40 12.92 -7.20
C GLY A 2 3.60 12.27 -6.07
N PHE A 3 3.53 10.94 -6.07
CA PHE A 3 2.90 10.17 -4.99
C PHE A 3 3.83 10.08 -3.78
N ARG A 4 3.28 10.01 -2.56
CA ARG A 4 4.09 9.93 -1.33
C ARG A 4 4.15 8.50 -0.80
N LEU A 5 5.32 8.09 -0.31
CA LEU A 5 5.52 6.85 0.44
C LEU A 5 5.63 7.11 1.94
N ALA A 6 5.23 6.12 2.73
CA ALA A 6 5.57 6.10 4.15
C ALA A 6 7.06 5.79 4.30
N TYR A 7 7.72 6.42 5.27
CA TYR A 7 9.03 5.93 5.69
C TYR A 7 8.88 4.54 6.33
N PRO A 8 9.88 3.66 6.17
CA PRO A 8 9.96 2.45 6.97
C PRO A 8 10.12 2.82 8.45
N ASP A 9 9.84 1.86 9.34
CA ASP A 9 9.99 2.04 10.79
C ASP A 9 11.48 2.06 11.17
N VAL A 10 12.09 3.25 11.08
CA VAL A 10 13.51 3.48 11.33
C VAL A 10 13.71 4.75 12.17
N PRO A 11 14.84 4.86 12.90
CA PRO A 11 15.15 6.05 13.68
C PRO A 11 15.19 7.33 12.84
N PRO A 12 14.91 8.51 13.42
CA PRO A 12 14.93 9.80 12.72
C PRO A 12 16.21 10.09 11.91
N PRO A 13 17.43 9.79 12.40
CA PRO A 13 18.65 9.99 11.59
C PRO A 13 18.62 9.18 10.29
N THR A 14 18.12 7.94 10.33
CA THR A 14 17.98 7.06 9.17
C THR A 14 16.94 7.58 8.19
N ILE A 15 15.86 8.19 8.66
CA ILE A 15 14.85 8.86 7.80
C ILE A 15 15.52 9.96 6.95
N HIS A 16 16.39 10.78 7.55
CA HIS A 16 17.13 11.80 6.81
C HIS A 16 18.07 11.22 5.75
N GLU A 17 18.76 10.12 6.05
CA GLU A 17 19.61 9.44 5.07
C GLU A 17 18.81 8.83 3.91
N ILE A 18 17.71 8.15 4.23
CA ILE A 18 16.79 7.59 3.23
C ILE A 18 16.29 8.71 2.32
N TYR A 19 15.86 9.84 2.88
CA TYR A 19 15.44 10.99 2.12
C TYR A 19 16.51 11.46 1.14
N LYS A 20 17.73 11.72 1.64
CA LYS A 20 18.86 12.18 0.81
C LYS A 20 19.18 11.20 -0.33
N LYS A 21 19.18 9.89 -0.06
CA LYS A 21 19.39 8.85 -1.09
C LYS A 21 18.26 8.85 -2.11
N SER A 22 17.01 9.02 -1.68
CA SER A 22 15.84 9.02 -2.58
C SER A 22 15.84 10.13 -3.62
N LEU A 23 16.57 11.23 -3.38
CA LEU A 23 16.71 12.31 -4.35
C LEU A 23 17.59 11.92 -5.56
N ARG A 24 18.38 10.86 -5.44
CA ARG A 24 19.37 10.44 -6.45
C ARG A 24 19.20 8.98 -6.90
N GLN A 25 18.47 8.18 -6.14
CA GLN A 25 18.33 6.74 -6.37
C GLN A 25 16.87 6.33 -6.53
N PRO A 26 16.56 5.38 -7.43
CA PRO A 26 15.20 4.89 -7.60
C PRO A 26 14.72 4.10 -6.38
N ILE A 27 13.54 4.44 -5.88
CA ILE A 27 12.87 3.66 -4.83
C ILE A 27 12.24 2.41 -5.45
N HIS A 28 12.41 1.28 -4.78
CA HIS A 28 11.70 0.04 -5.07
C HIS A 28 10.83 -0.34 -3.87
N ALA A 29 9.58 -0.72 -4.13
CA ALA A 29 8.63 -1.16 -3.11
C ALA A 29 8.46 -2.68 -3.20
N TYR A 30 8.54 -3.38 -2.08
CA TYR A 30 8.09 -4.76 -1.96
C TYR A 30 6.62 -4.74 -1.66
N ALA A 31 5.80 -5.25 -2.57
CA ALA A 31 4.38 -5.01 -2.52
C ALA A 31 3.53 -6.04 -3.26
N PHE A 32 2.29 -6.17 -2.80
CA PHE A 32 1.22 -6.81 -3.56
C PHE A 32 0.57 -5.81 -4.50
N PHE A 33 0.32 -6.23 -5.73
CA PHE A 33 -0.58 -5.51 -6.61
C PHE A 33 -2.00 -6.06 -6.44
N VAL A 34 -2.97 -5.15 -6.37
CA VAL A 34 -4.38 -5.47 -6.19
C VAL A 34 -5.18 -4.77 -7.27
N ASP A 35 -5.83 -5.57 -8.12
CA ASP A 35 -6.90 -5.11 -8.98
C ASP A 35 -8.20 -5.11 -8.16
N LEU A 36 -8.86 -3.96 -8.07
CA LEU A 36 -9.97 -3.74 -7.14
C LEU A 36 -11.24 -4.51 -7.54
N PRO A 37 -11.68 -4.49 -8.81
CA PRO A 37 -12.70 -5.39 -9.34
C PRO A 37 -12.46 -6.88 -9.05
N ASP A 38 -11.23 -7.36 -9.24
CA ASP A 38 -10.88 -8.76 -8.99
C ASP A 38 -10.84 -9.10 -7.48
N LEU A 39 -10.36 -8.17 -6.64
CA LEU A 39 -10.45 -8.29 -5.19
C LEU A 39 -11.92 -8.38 -4.74
N TYR A 40 -12.77 -7.48 -5.25
CA TYR A 40 -14.19 -7.47 -4.93
C TYR A 40 -14.86 -8.79 -5.30
N SER A 41 -14.59 -9.29 -6.52
CA SER A 41 -15.11 -10.57 -7.01
C SER A 41 -14.67 -11.76 -6.15
N ARG A 42 -13.44 -11.74 -5.61
CA ARG A 42 -12.94 -12.77 -4.68
C ARG A 42 -13.62 -12.73 -3.31
N ILE A 43 -14.03 -11.55 -2.84
CA ILE A 43 -14.66 -11.39 -1.52
C ILE A 43 -16.16 -11.68 -1.57
N ARG A 44 -16.86 -11.14 -2.58
CA ARG A 44 -18.32 -11.23 -2.71
C ARG A 44 -18.80 -12.39 -3.58
N GLY A 45 -17.95 -12.90 -4.46
CA GLY A 45 -18.35 -13.81 -5.53
C GLY A 45 -18.43 -13.08 -6.88
N PRO A 46 -18.68 -13.83 -7.98
CA PRO A 46 -18.76 -13.26 -9.32
C PRO A 46 -19.78 -12.12 -9.41
N LEU A 47 -19.48 -11.08 -10.20
CA LEU A 47 -20.37 -9.93 -10.39
C LEU A 47 -21.78 -10.34 -10.82
N ASP A 48 -21.89 -11.38 -11.65
CA ASP A 48 -23.15 -11.89 -12.19
C ASP A 48 -24.01 -12.61 -11.14
N ALA A 49 -23.46 -12.91 -9.95
CA ALA A 49 -24.17 -13.54 -8.84
C ALA A 49 -24.68 -12.53 -7.80
N ILE A 50 -24.44 -11.23 -8.01
CA ILE A 50 -24.87 -10.18 -7.09
C ILE A 50 -26.33 -9.84 -7.35
N ASP A 51 -27.09 -9.66 -6.27
CA ASP A 51 -28.48 -9.23 -6.34
C ASP A 51 -28.61 -7.95 -7.18
N PRO A 52 -29.43 -7.95 -8.26
CA PRO A 52 -29.61 -6.80 -9.14
C PRO A 52 -30.16 -5.55 -8.44
N SER A 53 -30.77 -5.70 -7.25
CA SER A 53 -31.25 -4.58 -6.43
C SER A 53 -30.12 -3.84 -5.70
N ILE A 54 -28.92 -4.42 -5.65
CA ILE A 54 -27.74 -3.81 -5.01
C ILE A 54 -26.96 -3.01 -6.06
N SER A 55 -26.69 -1.74 -5.74
CA SER A 55 -25.71 -0.95 -6.47
C SER A 55 -24.32 -1.57 -6.29
N VAL A 56 -23.84 -2.26 -7.33
CA VAL A 56 -22.51 -2.90 -7.36
C VAL A 56 -21.41 -1.89 -7.04
N MET A 57 -21.53 -0.66 -7.52
CA MET A 57 -20.56 0.40 -7.26
C MET A 57 -20.51 0.79 -5.77
N ASP A 58 -21.67 0.94 -5.13
CA ASP A 58 -21.73 1.30 -3.70
C ASP A 58 -21.26 0.16 -2.81
N ASP A 59 -21.62 -1.08 -3.13
CA ASP A 59 -21.12 -2.24 -2.38
C ASP A 59 -19.62 -2.42 -2.57
N MET A 60 -19.12 -2.27 -3.80
CA MET A 60 -17.68 -2.31 -4.08
C MET A 60 -16.94 -1.24 -3.30
N ALA A 61 -17.46 -0.01 -3.24
CA ALA A 61 -16.86 1.06 -2.43
C ALA A 61 -16.79 0.70 -0.93
N LYS A 62 -17.86 0.11 -0.37
CA LYS A 62 -17.91 -0.35 1.03
C LYS A 62 -16.90 -1.47 1.29
N VAL A 63 -16.83 -2.47 0.41
CA VAL A 63 -15.88 -3.59 0.53
C VAL A 63 -14.44 -3.09 0.45
N ILE A 64 -14.12 -2.25 -0.53
CA ILE A 64 -12.79 -1.65 -0.70
C ILE A 64 -12.41 -0.83 0.54
N TRP A 65 -13.33 -0.03 1.08
CA TRP A 65 -13.12 0.73 2.32
C TRP A 65 -12.83 -0.18 3.52
N HIS A 66 -13.59 -1.27 3.66
CA HIS A 66 -13.39 -2.25 4.72
C HIS A 66 -12.02 -2.93 4.62
N VAL A 67 -11.62 -3.35 3.42
CA VAL A 67 -10.29 -3.93 3.17
C VAL A 67 -9.19 -2.93 3.51
N ARG A 68 -9.34 -1.66 3.09
CA ARG A 68 -8.38 -0.60 3.43
C ARG A 68 -8.22 -0.45 4.95
N SER A 69 -9.33 -0.44 5.68
CA SER A 69 -9.35 -0.32 7.13
C SER A 69 -8.65 -1.50 7.81
N LYS A 70 -8.92 -2.73 7.35
CA LYS A 70 -8.23 -3.94 7.83
C LYS A 70 -6.73 -3.91 7.58
N LEU A 71 -6.30 -3.44 6.40
CA LEU A 71 -4.87 -3.30 6.07
C LEU A 71 -4.18 -2.29 7.00
N ILE A 72 -4.81 -1.15 7.28
CA ILE A 72 -4.23 -0.16 8.21
C ILE A 72 -4.16 -0.74 9.63
N ALA A 73 -5.16 -1.53 10.03
CA ALA A 73 -5.18 -2.19 11.34
C ALA A 73 -4.07 -3.25 11.52
N THR A 74 -3.40 -3.70 10.46
CA THR A 74 -2.20 -4.56 10.60
C THR A 74 -0.94 -3.79 11.00
N GLY A 75 -1.04 -2.47 11.21
CA GLY A 75 0.09 -1.59 11.48
C GLY A 75 0.69 -0.96 10.21
N LEU A 76 0.10 -1.18 9.03
CA LEU A 76 0.55 -0.48 7.82
C LEU A 76 0.17 1.00 7.88
N HIS A 77 1.12 1.87 7.51
CA HIS A 77 0.82 3.28 7.37
C HIS A 77 -0.16 3.52 6.21
N LYS A 78 -1.03 4.53 6.31
CA LYS A 78 -2.02 4.86 5.26
C LYS A 78 -1.42 5.11 3.86
N LEU A 79 -0.16 5.54 3.79
CA LEU A 79 0.59 5.75 2.55
C LEU A 79 1.21 4.46 1.97
N SER A 80 1.15 3.36 2.72
CA SER A 80 1.55 2.04 2.22
C SER A 80 0.54 1.48 1.22
N ILE A 81 -0.66 2.05 1.11
CA ILE A 81 -1.64 1.68 0.09
C ILE A 81 -1.66 2.78 -0.97
N ALA A 82 -0.94 2.54 -2.06
CA ALA A 82 -0.76 3.49 -3.14
C ALA A 82 -1.63 3.16 -4.34
N SER A 83 -2.33 4.15 -4.89
CA SER A 83 -3.05 4.03 -6.15
C SER A 83 -2.08 4.15 -7.32
N ILE A 84 -2.03 3.14 -8.21
CA ILE A 84 -1.18 3.14 -9.40
C ILE A 84 -1.97 2.73 -10.65
N PRO A 85 -1.57 3.21 -11.85
CA PRO A 85 -2.15 2.71 -13.09
C PRO A 85 -1.96 1.20 -13.22
N ILE A 86 -3.00 0.48 -13.65
CA ILE A 86 -2.92 -0.97 -13.83
C ILE A 86 -1.95 -1.30 -14.97
N PRO A 87 -0.88 -2.09 -14.73
CA PRO A 87 0.04 -2.53 -15.77
C PRO A 87 -0.71 -3.29 -16.85
N LYS A 88 -0.36 -3.08 -18.13
CA LYS A 88 -1.04 -3.73 -19.26
C LYS A 88 -1.11 -5.26 -19.11
N GLN A 89 -0.06 -5.89 -18.59
CA GLN A 89 -0.02 -7.35 -18.41
C GLN A 89 -0.95 -7.87 -17.31
N ARG A 90 -1.47 -7.00 -16.44
CA ARG A 90 -2.36 -7.35 -15.33
C ARG A 90 -3.81 -6.87 -15.53
N ARG A 91 -4.14 -6.30 -16.70
CA ARG A 91 -5.50 -5.86 -17.01
C ARG A 91 -6.37 -7.06 -17.41
N THR A 92 -7.56 -7.10 -16.85
CA THR A 92 -8.68 -7.98 -17.19
C THR A 92 -9.78 -7.14 -17.85
N ILE A 93 -10.82 -7.81 -18.35
CA ILE A 93 -11.98 -7.13 -18.99
C ILE A 93 -12.76 -6.23 -18.02
N TYR A 94 -12.64 -6.46 -16.71
CA TYR A 94 -13.30 -5.66 -15.68
C TYR A 94 -12.36 -4.69 -14.97
N SER A 95 -11.06 -4.71 -15.31
CA SER A 95 -10.08 -3.84 -14.66
C SER A 95 -10.39 -2.36 -14.92
N GLY A 96 -10.36 -1.56 -13.87
CA GLY A 96 -10.38 -0.11 -14.00
C GLY A 96 -9.04 0.46 -14.49
N ASP A 97 -8.91 1.78 -14.45
CA ASP A 97 -7.65 2.45 -14.80
C ASP A 97 -6.59 2.35 -13.71
N VAL A 98 -7.03 2.15 -12.47
CA VAL A 98 -6.19 2.27 -11.26
C VAL A 98 -6.40 1.05 -10.36
N GLY A 99 -5.29 0.47 -9.89
CA GLY A 99 -5.25 -0.55 -8.86
C GLY A 99 -4.51 -0.05 -7.63
N TRP A 100 -4.41 -0.91 -6.62
CA TRP A 100 -3.58 -0.64 -5.44
C TRP A 100 -2.25 -1.36 -5.51
N LEU A 101 -1.26 -0.70 -4.93
CA LEU A 101 -0.02 -1.30 -4.51
C LEU A 101 0.04 -1.24 -2.99
N VAL A 102 -0.03 -2.41 -2.35
CA VAL A 102 0.07 -2.56 -0.89
C VAL A 102 1.54 -2.82 -0.53
N VAL A 103 2.23 -1.75 -0.15
CA VAL A 103 3.66 -1.69 0.12
C VAL A 103 3.96 -2.21 1.53
N LEU A 104 4.75 -3.27 1.59
CA LEU A 104 5.22 -3.90 2.83
C LEU A 104 6.58 -3.36 3.25
N GLY A 105 7.41 -2.97 2.28
CA GLY A 105 8.76 -2.48 2.52
C GLY A 105 9.31 -1.72 1.32
N THR A 106 10.41 -1.02 1.52
CA THR A 106 11.06 -0.21 0.48
C THR A 106 12.58 -0.39 0.51
N ARG A 107 13.23 -0.14 -0.63
CA ARG A 107 14.69 -0.15 -0.81
C ARG A 107 15.15 0.79 -1.92
N PHE A 108 16.43 1.16 -1.93
CA PHE A 108 17.06 1.82 -3.08
C PHE A 108 17.75 0.82 -4.04
N ASP A 109 18.21 -0.34 -3.56
CA ASP A 109 18.94 -1.35 -4.37
C ASP A 109 18.50 -2.80 -4.07
N LYS A 110 19.37 -3.70 -3.59
CA LYS A 110 19.05 -5.10 -3.28
C LYS A 110 18.60 -5.31 -1.82
N ALA A 111 18.95 -4.41 -0.90
CA ALA A 111 18.67 -4.56 0.53
C ALA A 111 17.45 -3.72 0.97
N PRO A 112 16.41 -4.33 1.57
CA PRO A 112 15.32 -3.62 2.26
C PRO A 112 15.86 -2.63 3.30
N HIS A 113 15.17 -1.50 3.49
CA HIS A 113 15.50 -0.58 4.58
C HIS A 113 15.30 -1.21 5.96
N VAL A 114 14.26 -2.04 6.08
CA VAL A 114 13.92 -2.83 7.27
C VAL A 114 13.48 -4.21 6.77
N PRO A 115 13.83 -5.30 7.48
CA PRO A 115 13.30 -6.62 7.18
C PRO A 115 11.76 -6.61 7.15
N VAL A 116 11.17 -7.25 6.15
CA VAL A 116 9.72 -7.41 6.08
C VAL A 116 9.36 -8.69 6.81
N SER A 117 8.48 -8.59 7.80
CA SER A 117 8.00 -9.75 8.56
C SER A 117 7.15 -10.68 7.69
N ASP A 118 7.43 -11.98 7.75
CA ASP A 118 6.61 -13.00 7.09
C ASP A 118 5.17 -13.00 7.64
N GLU A 119 5.01 -12.77 8.94
CA GLU A 119 3.70 -12.67 9.58
C GLU A 119 2.89 -11.47 9.07
N LEU A 120 3.54 -10.31 8.87
CA LEU A 120 2.88 -9.15 8.27
C LEU A 120 2.51 -9.45 6.82
N THR A 121 3.43 -10.04 6.06
CA THR A 121 3.21 -10.43 4.66
C THR A 121 2.00 -11.35 4.54
N GLN A 122 1.90 -12.36 5.42
CA GLN A 122 0.81 -13.33 5.37
C GLN A 122 -0.52 -12.77 5.86
N ARG A 123 -0.51 -11.91 6.88
CA ARG A 123 -1.71 -11.17 7.31
C ARG A 123 -2.26 -10.30 6.18
N VAL A 124 -1.38 -9.53 5.54
CA VAL A 124 -1.76 -8.68 4.40
C VAL A 124 -2.29 -9.54 3.26
N ARG A 125 -1.58 -10.60 2.86
CA ARG A 125 -2.00 -11.53 1.80
C ARG A 125 -3.40 -12.07 2.04
N THR A 126 -3.70 -12.46 3.28
CA THR A 126 -5.00 -13.00 3.69
C THR A 126 -6.10 -11.95 3.53
N ILE A 127 -5.86 -10.71 3.98
CA ILE A 127 -6.83 -9.60 3.89
C ILE A 127 -7.21 -9.28 2.44
N ILE A 128 -6.23 -9.27 1.53
CA ILE A 128 -6.46 -8.98 0.09
C ILE A 128 -6.72 -10.25 -0.74
N CYS A 129 -6.87 -11.40 -0.08
CA CYS A 129 -7.05 -12.72 -0.70
C CYS A 129 -6.04 -12.99 -1.85
N ALA A 130 -4.78 -12.53 -1.72
CA ALA A 130 -3.80 -12.54 -2.80
C ALA A 130 -3.34 -13.96 -3.16
N LYS A 131 -3.43 -14.28 -4.46
CA LYS A 131 -2.91 -15.53 -5.03
C LYS A 131 -1.39 -15.47 -5.20
N ASP A 132 -0.92 -14.35 -5.76
CA ASP A 132 0.49 -14.10 -6.03
C ASP A 132 1.27 -13.78 -4.75
N GLU A 133 2.59 -13.99 -4.81
CA GLU A 133 3.56 -13.46 -3.84
C GLU A 133 3.80 -11.95 -4.06
N PRO A 134 4.28 -11.22 -3.03
CA PRO A 134 4.69 -9.83 -3.23
C PRO A 134 5.89 -9.77 -4.16
N ALA A 135 5.97 -8.69 -4.95
CA ALA A 135 7.05 -8.47 -5.89
C ALA A 135 7.72 -7.12 -5.66
N TRP A 136 8.87 -6.91 -6.29
CA TRP A 136 9.56 -5.62 -6.28
C TRP A 136 9.08 -4.72 -7.42
N TRP A 137 8.58 -3.54 -7.04
CA TRP A 137 8.02 -2.54 -7.96
C TRP A 137 8.91 -1.30 -8.00
N LYS A 138 9.27 -0.85 -9.20
CA LYS A 138 10.04 0.39 -9.37
C LYS A 138 9.12 1.61 -9.28
N MET A 139 9.36 2.49 -8.32
CA MET A 139 8.44 3.55 -7.92
C MET A 139 8.77 4.90 -8.59
N ARG A 140 8.76 4.96 -9.93
CA ARG A 140 9.29 6.08 -10.75
C ARG A 140 8.66 7.47 -10.53
N LYS A 141 7.54 7.57 -9.80
CA LYS A 141 6.83 8.84 -9.49
C LYS A 141 6.58 9.03 -7.99
N PHE A 142 7.16 8.17 -7.16
CA PHE A 142 6.99 8.22 -5.73
C PHE A 142 8.20 8.86 -5.08
N SER A 143 7.96 9.60 -4.00
CA SER A 143 9.01 10.17 -3.17
C SER A 143 8.64 10.01 -1.70
N TYR A 144 9.66 10.01 -0.85
CA TYR A 144 9.41 10.24 0.56
C TYR A 144 9.09 11.72 0.82
N PRO A 145 8.20 12.03 1.78
CA PRO A 145 8.01 13.40 2.23
C PRO A 145 9.28 13.93 2.90
N HIS A 146 9.45 15.26 2.97
CA HIS A 146 10.58 15.85 3.68
C HIS A 146 10.61 15.38 5.15
N PRO A 147 11.76 14.93 5.70
CA PRO A 147 11.85 14.35 7.04
C PRO A 147 11.25 15.23 8.14
N THR A 148 11.50 16.54 8.10
CA THR A 148 10.94 17.48 9.08
C THR A 148 9.42 17.44 9.14
N LEU A 149 8.75 17.41 7.99
CA LEU A 149 7.29 17.33 7.92
C LEU A 149 6.77 15.97 8.38
N TRP A 150 7.54 14.90 8.12
CA TRP A 150 7.19 13.55 8.53
C TRP A 150 7.28 13.39 10.05
N LEU A 151 8.42 13.78 10.63
CA LEU A 151 8.70 13.64 12.05
C LEU A 151 7.76 14.48 12.92
N GLN A 152 7.49 15.73 12.55
CA GLN A 152 6.53 16.59 13.25
C GLN A 152 5.11 15.97 13.29
N HIS A 153 4.71 15.34 12.19
CA HIS A 153 3.40 14.70 12.10
C HIS A 153 3.32 13.41 12.92
N GLU A 154 4.41 12.65 13.05
CA GLU A 154 4.46 11.47 13.92
C GLU A 154 4.57 11.84 15.41
N GLU A 155 5.25 12.93 15.75
CA GLU A 155 5.30 13.45 17.13
C GLU A 155 3.92 13.92 17.61
N ASN A 156 3.17 14.62 16.76
CA ASN A 156 1.80 15.06 17.06
C ASN A 156 0.77 13.91 17.12
N LYS A 157 1.15 12.69 16.71
CA LYS A 157 0.31 11.48 16.85
C LYS A 157 0.62 10.66 18.09
N LYS A 158 1.75 10.92 18.77
CA LYS A 158 2.02 10.23 20.04
C LYS A 158 0.94 10.68 21.03
N PRO A 159 0.28 9.76 21.76
CA PRO A 159 -0.59 10.17 22.84
C PRO A 159 0.25 11.01 23.79
N VAL A 160 -0.27 12.18 24.17
CA VAL A 160 0.25 12.91 25.33
C VAL A 160 0.10 11.95 26.49
N ILE A 161 1.21 11.37 26.93
CA ILE A 161 1.24 10.64 28.19
C ILE A 161 1.17 11.75 29.23
N GLU A 162 -0.05 12.08 29.66
CA GLU A 162 -0.27 12.93 30.83
C GLU A 162 0.38 12.20 32.01
N GLY A 163 1.42 12.83 32.57
CA GLY A 163 2.11 12.38 33.77
C GLY A 163 1.44 12.89 35.04
#